data_AF-Q4E156-F1
#
_entry.id   AF-Q4E156-F1
#
_cell.length_a   1.000
_cell.length_b   1.000
_cell.length_c   1.000
_cell.angle_alpha   90.00
_cell.angle_beta   90.00
_cell.angle_gamma   90.00
#
_symmetry.space_group_name_H-M   'P 1'
#
loop_
_entity.id
_entity.type
_entity.pdbx_description
1 polymer ?
#
loop_
_entity_poly.entity_id
_entity_poly.type
_entity_poly.pdbx_seq_one_letter_code
_entity_poly.pdbx_strand_id
1 'polypeptide(L)'
;LMVLLWVDAEQYGVASSLGLSDDAKYPAFVIARGEDHFVHPSTEPVTAESIEKFIIEYSEKKLSPEIKSQPVPEIETVEGLTTVVGKTLDKYLSSGKDMLIEFFAPWCGHCKNLAPIYAKVAKEFESSDVIIAAMDATANQVDNSLFDVSGFPTIYFVPHGGKPIVYDGGRTFYEIYKFVHEHSSTLKDVPIPEEVKREEEKNGDYDDL
;
A
#
# COMPACT_ATOMS: atom_id res chain seq x y z
N LEU A 1 -25.62 4.16 -23.16
CA LEU A 1 -26.49 2.96 -23.14
C LEU A 1 -25.87 2.00 -22.13
N MET A 2 -26.63 1.59 -21.12
CA MET A 2 -26.21 0.55 -20.18
C MET A 2 -26.91 -0.75 -20.59
N VAL A 3 -26.17 -1.85 -20.64
CA VAL A 3 -26.71 -3.18 -20.94
C VAL A 3 -26.62 -3.99 -19.66
N LEU A 4 -27.75 -4.50 -19.18
CA LEU A 4 -27.78 -5.45 -18.07
C LEU A 4 -27.56 -6.86 -18.61
N LEU A 5 -26.61 -7.56 -18.01
CA LEU A 5 -26.28 -8.95 -18.30
C LEU A 5 -26.27 -9.72 -16.99
N TRP A 6 -26.55 -11.02 -17.08
CA TRP A 6 -26.30 -11.96 -15.99
C TRP A 6 -25.28 -12.99 -16.48
N VAL A 7 -24.42 -13.44 -15.59
CA VAL A 7 -23.42 -14.47 -15.83
C VAL A 7 -23.29 -15.34 -14.58
N ASP A 8 -23.09 -16.64 -14.78
CA ASP A 8 -22.70 -17.55 -13.72
C ASP A 8 -21.20 -17.42 -13.47
N ALA A 9 -20.82 -16.72 -12.40
CA ALA A 9 -19.43 -16.42 -12.11
C ALA A 9 -18.61 -17.68 -11.76
N GLU A 10 -19.23 -18.70 -11.17
CA GLU A 10 -18.57 -19.96 -10.81
C GLU A 10 -18.35 -20.84 -12.05
N GLN A 11 -19.35 -20.94 -12.91
CA GLN A 11 -19.25 -21.74 -14.14
C GLN A 11 -18.19 -21.18 -15.10
N TYR A 12 -18.10 -19.86 -15.23
CA TYR A 12 -17.23 -19.21 -16.23
C TYR A 12 -15.94 -18.60 -15.66
N GLY A 13 -15.76 -18.62 -14.33
CA GLY A 13 -14.54 -18.11 -13.68
C GLY A 13 -14.29 -16.62 -13.94
N VAL A 14 -15.35 -15.82 -14.08
CA VAL A 14 -15.25 -14.39 -14.46
C VAL A 14 -15.10 -13.44 -13.27
N ALA A 15 -15.23 -13.93 -12.03
CA ALA A 15 -15.26 -13.10 -10.83
C ALA A 15 -14.06 -12.14 -10.74
N SER A 16 -12.84 -12.68 -10.75
CA SER A 16 -11.61 -11.87 -10.65
C SER A 16 -11.45 -10.89 -11.80
N SER A 17 -11.90 -11.25 -13.02
CA SER A 17 -11.87 -10.35 -14.19
C SER A 17 -12.83 -9.17 -14.06
N LEU A 18 -13.86 -9.30 -13.21
CA LEU A 18 -14.85 -8.27 -12.92
C LEU A 18 -14.52 -7.49 -11.63
N GLY A 19 -13.32 -7.65 -11.08
CA GLY A 19 -12.90 -7.01 -9.83
C GLY A 19 -13.52 -7.60 -8.57
N LEU A 20 -14.23 -8.74 -8.67
CA LEU A 20 -14.72 -9.44 -7.48
C LEU A 20 -13.57 -10.18 -6.80
N SER A 21 -13.54 -10.11 -5.46
CA SER A 21 -12.58 -10.87 -4.66
C SER A 21 -12.86 -12.37 -4.68
N ASP A 22 -11.87 -13.18 -4.31
CA ASP A 22 -12.01 -14.65 -4.27
C ASP A 22 -13.06 -15.13 -3.24
N ASP A 23 -13.40 -14.29 -2.26
CA ASP A 23 -14.43 -14.51 -1.25
C ASP A 23 -15.76 -13.80 -1.55
N ALA A 24 -15.96 -13.33 -2.79
CA ALA A 24 -17.17 -12.65 -3.20
C ALA A 24 -18.43 -13.50 -2.95
N LYS A 25 -19.46 -12.86 -2.41
CA LYS A 25 -20.77 -13.48 -2.20
C LYS A 25 -21.70 -13.20 -3.36
N TYR A 26 -22.47 -14.21 -3.75
CA TYR A 26 -23.46 -14.10 -4.82
C TYR A 26 -24.88 -13.99 -4.28
N PRO A 27 -25.78 -13.27 -4.97
CA PRO A 27 -25.54 -12.48 -6.19
C PRO A 27 -24.63 -11.26 -5.93
N ALA A 28 -23.81 -10.92 -6.92
CA ALA A 28 -22.96 -9.72 -6.95
C ALA A 28 -23.36 -8.85 -8.16
N PHE A 29 -23.18 -7.54 -8.03
CA PHE A 29 -23.48 -6.60 -9.11
C PHE A 29 -22.24 -5.75 -9.43
N VAL A 30 -21.91 -5.64 -10.71
CA VAL A 30 -20.73 -4.92 -11.19
C VAL A 30 -21.13 -4.07 -12.39
N ILE A 31 -20.72 -2.81 -12.41
CA ILE A 31 -20.74 -1.97 -13.61
C ILE A 31 -19.36 -2.04 -14.24
N ALA A 32 -19.27 -2.57 -15.47
CA ALA A 32 -18.02 -2.61 -16.23
C ALA A 32 -18.00 -1.48 -17.29
N ARG A 33 -16.90 -0.73 -17.36
CA ARG A 33 -16.65 0.30 -18.37
C ARG A 33 -15.19 0.23 -18.83
N GLY A 34 -14.96 -0.44 -19.96
CA GLY A 34 -13.59 -0.68 -20.43
C GLY A 34 -12.88 -1.61 -19.46
N GLU A 35 -11.74 -1.18 -18.91
CA GLU A 35 -11.00 -1.92 -17.88
C GLU A 35 -11.48 -1.60 -16.46
N ASP A 36 -12.23 -0.51 -16.28
CA ASP A 36 -12.76 -0.11 -14.98
C ASP A 36 -13.97 -0.97 -14.60
N HIS A 37 -13.92 -1.50 -13.39
CA HIS A 37 -15.03 -2.24 -12.79
C HIS A 37 -15.48 -1.50 -11.53
N PHE A 38 -16.78 -1.30 -11.35
CA PHE A 38 -17.35 -0.69 -10.16
C PHE A 38 -18.17 -1.76 -9.48
N VAL A 39 -17.71 -2.23 -8.32
CA VAL A 39 -18.30 -3.37 -7.61
C VAL A 39 -19.28 -2.86 -6.56
N HIS A 40 -20.50 -3.39 -6.59
CA HIS A 40 -21.49 -3.11 -5.54
C HIS A 40 -20.98 -3.62 -4.19
N PRO A 41 -21.12 -2.84 -3.09
CA PRO A 41 -20.65 -3.26 -1.77
C PRO A 41 -21.17 -4.65 -1.38
N SER A 42 -20.26 -5.57 -1.03
CA SER A 42 -20.60 -6.94 -0.63
C SER A 42 -21.26 -7.03 0.75
N THR A 43 -21.20 -5.95 1.53
CA THR A 43 -21.88 -5.79 2.82
C THR A 43 -23.36 -5.45 2.67
N GLU A 44 -23.81 -5.04 1.49
CA GLU A 44 -25.20 -4.69 1.21
C GLU A 44 -25.89 -5.80 0.38
N PRO A 45 -27.15 -6.15 0.68
CA PRO A 45 -27.88 -7.14 -0.10
C PRO A 45 -28.17 -6.61 -1.50
N VAL A 46 -27.95 -7.43 -2.53
CA VAL A 46 -28.25 -7.08 -3.92
C VAL A 46 -29.76 -7.18 -4.16
N THR A 47 -30.43 -6.04 -4.08
CA THR A 47 -31.87 -5.82 -4.37
C THR A 47 -32.05 -4.83 -5.51
N ALA A 48 -33.25 -4.75 -6.09
CA ALA A 48 -33.57 -3.76 -7.12
C ALA A 48 -33.29 -2.31 -6.65
N GLU A 49 -33.62 -1.99 -5.40
CA GLU A 49 -33.38 -0.67 -4.80
C GLU A 49 -31.88 -0.38 -4.63
N SER A 50 -31.10 -1.35 -4.17
CA SER A 50 -29.64 -1.21 -4.02
C SER A 50 -28.94 -1.02 -5.38
N ILE A 51 -29.39 -1.77 -6.40
CA ILE A 51 -28.88 -1.66 -7.77
C ILE A 51 -29.22 -0.29 -8.36
N GLU A 52 -30.47 0.18 -8.18
CA GLU A 52 -30.90 1.49 -8.67
C GLU A 52 -30.05 2.60 -8.03
N LYS A 53 -29.88 2.58 -6.70
CA LYS A 53 -29.00 3.51 -5.98
C LYS A 53 -27.58 3.49 -6.51
N PHE A 54 -27.00 2.30 -6.67
CA PHE A 54 -25.62 2.13 -7.17
C PHE A 54 -25.45 2.67 -8.60
N ILE A 55 -26.43 2.42 -9.47
CA ILE A 55 -26.46 2.99 -10.83
C ILE A 55 -26.55 4.52 -10.80
N ILE A 56 -27.35 5.09 -9.90
CA ILE A 56 -27.45 6.55 -9.74
C ILE A 56 -26.11 7.11 -9.30
N GLU A 57 -25.49 6.55 -8.26
CA GLU A 57 -24.18 6.98 -7.76
C GLU A 57 -23.09 6.89 -8.84
N TYR A 58 -23.12 5.83 -9.65
CA TYR A 58 -22.27 5.71 -10.83
C TYR A 58 -22.50 6.85 -11.83
N SER A 59 -23.77 7.13 -12.17
CA SER A 59 -24.14 8.18 -13.12
C SER A 59 -23.75 9.59 -12.65
N GLU A 60 -23.75 9.79 -11.34
CA GLU A 60 -23.33 11.02 -10.66
C GLU A 60 -21.81 11.09 -10.44
N LYS A 61 -21.04 10.07 -10.88
CA LYS A 61 -19.58 9.94 -10.70
C LYS A 61 -19.14 9.95 -9.22
N LYS A 62 -19.97 9.40 -8.34
CA LYS A 62 -19.65 9.25 -6.91
C LYS A 62 -18.87 7.97 -6.60
N LEU A 63 -18.90 7.00 -7.50
CA LEU A 63 -18.17 5.74 -7.34
C LEU A 63 -16.76 5.84 -7.90
N SER A 64 -15.84 5.10 -7.29
CA SER A 64 -14.48 4.88 -7.80
C SER A 64 -14.38 3.44 -8.34
N PRO A 65 -13.54 3.19 -9.36
CA PRO A 65 -13.26 1.84 -9.81
C PRO A 65 -12.72 0.97 -8.66
N GLU A 66 -13.12 -0.29 -8.64
CA GLU A 66 -12.54 -1.31 -7.78
C GLU A 66 -11.11 -1.59 -8.24
N ILE A 67 -10.20 -1.58 -7.27
CA ILE A 67 -8.79 -1.87 -7.47
C ILE A 67 -8.41 -3.12 -6.71
N LYS A 68 -7.38 -3.84 -7.18
CA LYS A 68 -6.85 -4.98 -6.45
C LYS A 68 -6.31 -4.48 -5.10
N SER A 69 -6.88 -4.98 -4.02
CA SER A 69 -6.47 -4.61 -2.66
C SER A 69 -6.80 -5.74 -1.70
N GLN A 70 -5.90 -5.99 -0.76
CA GLN A 70 -6.24 -6.74 0.45
C GLN A 70 -7.28 -5.97 1.29
N PRO A 71 -8.00 -6.65 2.20
CA PRO A 71 -8.84 -5.99 3.18
C PRO A 71 -8.03 -4.97 3.98
N VAL A 72 -8.65 -3.82 4.27
CA VAL A 72 -8.04 -2.83 5.16
C VAL A 72 -7.94 -3.44 6.57
N PRO A 73 -6.75 -3.50 7.18
CA PRO A 73 -6.60 -4.01 8.54
C PRO A 73 -7.44 -3.20 9.55
N GLU A 74 -7.98 -3.86 10.58
CA GLU A 74 -8.69 -3.15 11.67
C GLU A 74 -7.77 -2.15 12.39
N ILE A 75 -6.50 -2.51 12.53
CA ILE A 75 -5.43 -1.65 13.06
C ILE A 75 -4.38 -1.53 11.96
N GLU A 76 -4.34 -0.37 11.30
CA GLU A 76 -3.40 -0.12 10.20
C GLU A 76 -1.95 0.08 10.69
N THR A 77 -1.71 0.53 11.92
CA THR A 77 -0.36 0.83 12.44
C THR A 77 -0.08 0.13 13.76
N VAL A 78 1.02 -0.62 13.83
CA VAL A 78 1.47 -1.36 15.01
C VAL A 78 2.95 -1.05 15.24
N GLU A 79 3.29 -0.51 16.42
CA GLU A 79 4.66 -0.11 16.80
C GLU A 79 5.36 0.76 15.73
N GLY A 80 4.64 1.79 15.26
CA GLY A 80 5.11 2.71 14.21
C GLY A 80 5.07 2.16 12.77
N LEU A 81 4.90 0.85 12.56
CA LEU A 81 4.83 0.26 11.20
C LEU A 81 3.40 0.27 10.68
N THR A 82 3.17 1.00 9.59
CA THR A 82 1.88 1.10 8.92
C THR A 82 1.74 0.06 7.80
N THR A 83 0.72 -0.80 7.88
CA THR A 83 0.32 -1.68 6.78
C THR A 83 -0.53 -0.90 5.78
N VAL A 84 -0.01 -0.75 4.56
CA VAL A 84 -0.71 -0.09 3.45
C VAL A 84 -1.22 -1.16 2.49
N VAL A 85 -2.48 -1.00 2.07
CA VAL A 85 -3.13 -1.82 1.04
C VAL A 85 -3.54 -0.92 -0.13
N GLY A 86 -3.93 -1.50 -1.26
CA GLY A 86 -4.28 -0.74 -2.47
C GLY A 86 -5.29 0.39 -2.18
N LYS A 87 -6.33 0.09 -1.38
CA LYS A 87 -7.38 1.06 -0.98
C LYS A 87 -6.92 2.16 -0.02
N THR A 88 -5.76 2.02 0.64
CA THR A 88 -5.27 3.01 1.61
C THR A 88 -4.03 3.77 1.15
N LEU A 89 -3.42 3.38 0.02
CA LEU A 89 -2.22 4.03 -0.51
C LEU A 89 -2.41 5.55 -0.69
N ASP A 90 -3.46 5.97 -1.40
CA ASP A 90 -3.75 7.39 -1.64
C ASP A 90 -3.99 8.19 -0.37
N LYS A 91 -4.67 7.60 0.63
CA LYS A 91 -4.87 8.21 1.96
C LYS A 91 -3.53 8.55 2.60
N TYR A 92 -2.56 7.64 2.55
CA TYR A 92 -1.24 7.88 3.14
C TYR A 92 -0.37 8.84 2.32
N LEU A 93 -0.41 8.74 0.98
CA LEU A 93 0.27 9.70 0.10
C LEU A 93 -0.24 11.13 0.26
N SER A 94 -1.52 11.29 0.58
CA SER A 94 -2.20 12.58 0.78
C SER A 94 -2.25 13.06 2.24
N SER A 95 -1.60 12.34 3.17
CA SER A 95 -1.75 12.56 4.62
C SER A 95 -1.14 13.87 5.16
N GLY A 96 -0.36 14.59 4.35
CA GLY A 96 0.40 15.75 4.80
C GLY A 96 1.74 15.41 5.46
N LYS A 97 2.08 14.11 5.56
CA LYS A 97 3.31 13.60 6.18
C LYS A 97 4.26 13.05 5.13
N ASP A 98 5.55 13.02 5.48
CA ASP A 98 6.53 12.25 4.72
C ASP A 98 6.26 10.74 4.92
N MET A 99 6.61 9.91 3.94
CA MET A 99 6.41 8.47 4.05
C MET A 99 7.60 7.69 3.48
N LEU A 100 8.15 6.74 4.24
CA LEU A 100 8.98 5.67 3.69
C LEU A 100 8.09 4.45 3.46
N ILE A 101 8.02 3.91 2.24
CA ILE A 101 7.21 2.73 1.92
C ILE A 101 8.06 1.61 1.34
N GLU A 102 7.97 0.42 1.93
CA GLU A 102 8.51 -0.83 1.40
C GLU A 102 7.43 -1.55 0.60
N PHE A 103 7.70 -1.80 -0.68
CA PHE A 103 6.96 -2.76 -1.50
C PHE A 103 7.66 -4.11 -1.40
N PHE A 104 7.00 -5.09 -0.80
CA PHE A 104 7.55 -6.42 -0.56
C PHE A 104 6.71 -7.54 -1.20
N ALA A 105 7.27 -8.75 -1.19
CA ALA A 105 6.55 -9.98 -1.51
C ALA A 105 6.70 -10.99 -0.35
N PRO A 106 5.65 -11.68 0.10
CA PRO A 106 5.71 -12.59 1.25
C PRO A 106 6.70 -13.75 1.11
N TRP A 107 7.05 -14.13 -0.11
CA TRP A 107 7.97 -15.23 -0.43
C TRP A 107 9.42 -14.77 -0.65
N CYS A 108 9.69 -13.47 -0.66
CA CYS A 108 11.01 -12.90 -0.91
C CYS A 108 11.91 -13.02 0.33
N GLY A 109 13.02 -13.76 0.20
CA GLY A 109 13.99 -13.98 1.29
C GLY A 109 14.61 -12.69 1.82
N HIS A 110 15.01 -11.78 0.92
CA HIS A 110 15.55 -10.47 1.30
C HIS A 110 14.55 -9.62 2.09
N CYS A 111 13.27 -9.69 1.74
CA CYS A 111 12.19 -8.97 2.41
C CYS A 111 11.99 -9.51 3.83
N LYS A 112 12.04 -10.84 4.00
CA LYS A 112 11.97 -11.47 5.33
C LYS A 112 13.14 -11.07 6.23
N ASN A 113 14.35 -10.94 5.67
CA ASN A 113 15.53 -10.49 6.41
C ASN A 113 15.44 -9.00 6.78
N LEU A 114 14.86 -8.18 5.90
CA LEU A 114 14.68 -6.75 6.12
C LEU A 114 13.59 -6.44 7.15
N ALA A 115 12.50 -7.22 7.18
CA ALA A 115 11.34 -6.99 8.04
C ALA A 115 11.66 -6.62 9.51
N PRO A 116 12.54 -7.33 10.27
CA PRO A 116 12.87 -6.94 11.63
C PRO A 116 13.64 -5.61 11.73
N ILE A 117 14.49 -5.32 10.74
CA ILE A 117 15.25 -4.05 10.66
C ILE A 117 14.28 -2.91 10.36
N TYR A 118 13.38 -3.11 9.41
CA TYR A 118 12.38 -2.13 9.00
C TYR A 118 11.38 -1.82 10.13
N ALA A 119 10.96 -2.83 10.90
CA ALA A 119 10.14 -2.63 12.10
C ALA A 119 10.87 -1.82 13.18
N LYS A 120 12.18 -2.05 13.37
CA LYS A 120 13.00 -1.24 14.28
C LYS A 120 13.06 0.22 13.83
N VAL A 121 13.25 0.48 12.53
CA VAL A 121 13.18 1.83 11.95
C VAL A 121 11.80 2.44 12.23
N ALA A 122 10.72 1.71 11.95
CA ALA A 122 9.34 2.18 12.15
C ALA A 122 9.08 2.67 13.57
N LYS A 123 9.59 1.93 14.56
CA LYS A 123 9.48 2.28 15.98
C LYS A 123 10.17 3.59 16.34
N GLU A 124 11.34 3.88 15.77
CA GLU A 124 12.06 5.13 16.03
C GLU A 124 11.35 6.37 15.46
N PHE A 125 10.59 6.19 14.38
CA PHE A 125 9.83 7.27 13.73
C PHE A 125 8.38 7.37 14.22
N GLU A 126 7.94 6.54 15.17
CA GLU A 126 6.54 6.49 15.64
C GLU A 126 6.01 7.84 16.16
N SER A 127 6.89 8.65 16.78
CA SER A 127 6.54 9.99 17.29
C SER A 127 6.89 11.14 16.33
N SER A 128 7.25 10.85 15.09
CA SER A 128 7.67 11.82 14.08
C SER A 128 6.56 12.16 13.06
N ASP A 129 6.85 13.12 12.17
CA ASP A 129 6.02 13.42 10.99
C ASP A 129 6.39 12.56 9.76
N VAL A 130 7.04 11.42 9.99
CA VAL A 130 7.34 10.41 8.96
C VAL A 130 6.54 9.14 9.23
N ILE A 131 5.83 8.65 8.22
CA ILE A 131 5.15 7.35 8.23
C ILE A 131 6.12 6.30 7.71
N ILE A 132 6.32 5.22 8.45
CA ILE A 132 7.05 4.05 7.95
C ILE A 132 6.02 2.98 7.58
N ALA A 133 5.91 2.71 6.29
CA ALA A 133 4.87 1.88 5.69
C ALA A 133 5.44 0.65 4.98
N ALA A 134 4.63 -0.41 4.92
CA ALA A 134 4.91 -1.59 4.11
C ALA A 134 3.63 -2.04 3.37
N MET A 135 3.80 -2.48 2.12
CA MET A 135 2.73 -2.93 1.24
C MET A 135 3.14 -4.21 0.51
N ASP A 136 2.29 -5.25 0.58
CA ASP A 136 2.42 -6.43 -0.25
C ASP A 136 2.02 -6.08 -1.69
N ALA A 137 3.02 -5.79 -2.52
CA ALA A 137 2.81 -5.41 -3.92
C ALA A 137 2.42 -6.59 -4.82
N THR A 138 2.39 -7.82 -4.29
CA THR A 138 1.86 -8.99 -5.02
C THR A 138 0.34 -9.12 -4.85
N ALA A 139 -0.19 -8.66 -3.72
CA ALA A 139 -1.59 -8.74 -3.36
C ALA A 139 -2.38 -7.43 -3.56
N ASN A 140 -1.69 -6.32 -3.79
CA ASN A 140 -2.29 -5.00 -3.95
C ASN A 140 -1.84 -4.32 -5.24
N GLN A 141 -2.72 -3.52 -5.85
CA GLN A 141 -2.39 -2.66 -6.97
C GLN A 141 -1.54 -1.49 -6.49
N VAL A 142 -0.37 -1.31 -7.10
CA VAL A 142 0.53 -0.17 -6.88
C VAL A 142 0.24 0.90 -7.94
N ASP A 143 0.39 2.18 -7.58
CA ASP A 143 0.37 3.27 -8.56
C ASP A 143 1.68 3.29 -9.37
N ASN A 144 1.65 2.60 -10.51
CA ASN A 144 2.80 2.51 -11.43
C ASN A 144 3.18 3.86 -12.09
N SER A 145 2.38 4.91 -11.91
CA SER A 145 2.77 6.27 -12.33
C SER A 145 3.71 6.95 -11.34
N LEU A 146 3.72 6.49 -10.08
CA LEU A 146 4.55 6.99 -8.99
C LEU A 146 5.69 6.03 -8.63
N PHE A 147 5.45 4.72 -8.66
CA PHE A 147 6.37 3.70 -8.17
C PHE A 147 6.69 2.68 -9.27
N ASP A 148 7.98 2.47 -9.54
CA ASP A 148 8.46 1.40 -10.42
C ASP A 148 8.89 0.19 -9.59
N VAL A 149 7.93 -0.69 -9.27
CA VAL A 149 8.16 -1.89 -8.47
C VAL A 149 8.49 -3.08 -9.38
N SER A 150 9.77 -3.17 -9.77
CA SER A 150 10.28 -4.23 -10.65
C SER A 150 10.92 -5.40 -9.91
N GLY A 151 11.16 -5.26 -8.61
CA GLY A 151 11.76 -6.30 -7.75
C GLY A 151 11.41 -6.10 -6.27
N PHE A 152 11.85 -7.05 -5.43
CA PHE A 152 11.54 -7.03 -4.00
C PHE A 152 12.78 -7.22 -3.12
N PRO A 153 12.89 -6.46 -2.00
CA PRO A 153 12.08 -5.29 -1.68
C PRO A 153 12.43 -4.11 -2.61
N THR A 154 11.43 -3.25 -2.89
CA THR A 154 11.64 -1.91 -3.47
C THR A 154 11.19 -0.90 -2.45
N ILE A 155 12.01 0.11 -2.15
CA ILE A 155 11.73 1.10 -1.10
C ILE A 155 11.74 2.49 -1.72
N TYR A 156 10.73 3.29 -1.36
CA TYR A 156 10.64 4.69 -1.74
C TYR A 156 10.46 5.57 -0.52
N PHE A 157 11.10 6.73 -0.53
CA PHE A 157 10.74 7.85 0.33
C PHE A 157 9.88 8.83 -0.46
N VAL A 158 8.73 9.20 0.08
CA VAL A 158 7.78 10.13 -0.50
C VAL A 158 7.74 11.36 0.41
N PRO A 159 8.47 12.44 0.06
CA PRO A 159 8.35 13.70 0.79
C PRO A 159 6.92 14.24 0.64
N HIS A 160 6.39 14.86 1.68
CA HIS A 160 5.10 15.53 1.62
C HIS A 160 5.11 16.60 0.50
N GLY A 161 4.19 16.47 -0.46
CA GLY A 161 4.09 17.34 -1.64
C GLY A 161 5.24 17.19 -2.64
N GLY A 162 6.15 16.22 -2.42
CA GLY A 162 7.29 15.92 -3.28
C GLY A 162 7.05 14.72 -4.19
N LYS A 163 8.03 14.45 -5.05
CA LYS A 163 8.06 13.23 -5.86
C LYS A 163 8.71 12.09 -5.08
N PRO A 164 8.28 10.83 -5.28
CA PRO A 164 8.97 9.67 -4.71
C PRO A 164 10.45 9.64 -5.07
N ILE A 165 11.28 9.28 -4.10
CA ILE A 165 12.73 9.12 -4.17
C ILE A 165 13.03 7.65 -3.90
N VAL A 166 13.70 6.98 -4.85
CA VAL A 166 14.12 5.58 -4.68
C VAL A 166 15.15 5.51 -3.56
N TYR A 167 15.01 4.52 -2.67
CA TYR A 167 16.06 4.15 -1.74
C TYR A 167 16.91 3.02 -2.33
N ASP A 168 18.20 3.30 -2.55
CA ASP A 168 19.20 2.39 -3.09
C ASP A 168 20.37 2.11 -2.12
N GLY A 169 20.26 2.59 -0.88
CA GLY A 169 21.24 2.36 0.18
C GLY A 169 21.23 0.94 0.74
N GLY A 170 22.14 0.66 1.68
CA GLY A 170 22.23 -0.67 2.31
C GLY A 170 21.01 -1.00 3.18
N ARG A 171 20.89 -2.26 3.59
CA ARG A 171 19.69 -2.75 4.28
C ARG A 171 19.84 -2.81 5.80
N THR A 172 20.67 -1.92 6.35
CA THR A 172 20.91 -1.82 7.78
C THR A 172 19.98 -0.80 8.45
N PHE A 173 19.80 -0.91 9.76
CA PHE A 173 18.98 0.03 10.53
C PHE A 173 19.48 1.47 10.37
N TYR A 174 20.79 1.67 10.48
CA TYR A 174 21.38 3.02 10.45
C TYR A 174 21.26 3.67 9.07
N GLU A 175 21.50 2.93 7.99
CA GLU A 175 21.41 3.50 6.63
C GLU A 175 19.99 3.93 6.28
N ILE A 176 18.99 3.09 6.59
CA ILE A 176 17.59 3.42 6.36
C ILE A 176 17.18 4.61 7.23
N TYR A 177 17.54 4.60 8.53
CA TYR A 177 17.26 5.70 9.43
C TYR A 177 17.86 7.01 8.92
N LYS A 178 19.16 6.98 8.57
CA LYS A 178 19.89 8.14 8.07
C LYS A 178 19.24 8.67 6.79
N PHE A 179 18.87 7.79 5.85
CA PHE A 179 18.22 8.19 4.62
C PHE A 179 16.89 8.90 4.87
N VAL A 180 16.04 8.34 5.73
CA VAL A 180 14.79 8.99 6.14
C VAL A 180 15.08 10.35 6.77
N HIS A 181 16.05 10.40 7.67
CA HIS A 181 16.42 11.62 8.39
C HIS A 181 16.93 12.72 7.45
N GLU A 182 17.74 12.39 6.45
CA GLU A 182 18.30 13.35 5.48
C GLU A 182 17.27 13.87 4.47
N HIS A 183 16.24 13.08 4.15
CA HIS A 183 15.19 13.46 3.19
C HIS A 183 13.93 14.02 3.84
N SER A 184 13.75 13.81 5.15
CA SER A 184 12.61 14.32 5.89
C SER A 184 12.54 15.84 5.84
N SER A 185 11.34 16.33 5.53
CA SER A 185 11.00 17.75 5.51
C SER A 185 11.15 18.42 6.88
N THR A 186 11.05 17.65 7.97
CA THR A 186 11.11 18.15 9.36
C THR A 186 12.39 17.77 10.10
N LEU A 187 13.09 16.70 9.68
CA LEU A 187 14.26 16.20 10.40
C LEU A 187 15.60 16.56 9.76
N LYS A 188 15.68 16.88 8.46
CA LYS A 188 16.97 17.09 7.76
C LYS A 188 17.97 18.06 8.42
N ASP A 189 17.48 19.04 9.19
CA ASP A 189 18.30 20.05 9.88
C ASP A 189 18.54 19.72 11.36
N VAL A 190 18.03 18.58 11.85
CA VAL A 190 18.21 18.06 13.21
C VAL A 190 19.44 17.14 13.24
N PRO A 191 20.29 17.15 14.29
CA PRO A 191 21.34 16.15 14.42
C PRO A 191 20.78 14.75 14.70
N ILE A 192 21.24 13.74 13.97
CA ILE A 192 20.95 12.33 14.28
C ILE A 192 21.38 12.01 15.73
N PRO A 193 20.50 11.41 16.56
CA PRO A 193 20.85 11.02 17.93
C PRO A 193 22.08 10.13 18.01
N GLU A 194 22.96 10.39 18.99
CA GLU A 194 24.21 9.61 19.16
C GLU A 194 23.95 8.12 19.43
N GLU A 195 22.79 7.76 19.99
CA GLU A 195 22.40 6.36 20.16
C GLU A 195 22.13 5.63 18.86
N VAL A 196 21.59 6.34 17.87
CA VAL A 196 21.38 5.81 16.52
C VAL A 196 22.72 5.69 15.79
N LYS A 197 23.63 6.65 15.93
CA LYS A 197 24.98 6.55 15.33
C LYS A 197 25.77 5.34 15.82
N ARG A 198 25.61 4.93 17.09
CA ARG A 198 26.24 3.70 17.62
C ARG A 198 25.73 2.42 16.96
N GLU A 199 24.62 2.46 16.23
CA GLU A 199 24.16 1.31 15.44
C GLU A 199 24.95 1.16 14.13
N GLU A 200 25.55 2.23 13.59
CA GLU A 200 26.47 2.16 12.44
C GLU A 200 27.64 1.22 12.73
N GLU A 201 28.25 1.36 13.91
CA GLU A 201 29.42 0.59 14.34
C GLU A 201 29.15 -0.92 14.49
N LYS A 202 27.88 -1.31 14.71
CA LYS A 202 27.49 -2.73 14.85
C LYS A 202 27.30 -3.43 13.51
N ASN A 203 27.12 -2.69 12.41
CA ASN A 203 26.77 -3.25 11.11
C ASN A 203 27.98 -3.69 10.28
N GLY A 204 29.21 -3.46 10.73
CA GLY A 204 30.43 -3.89 10.04
C GLY A 204 30.63 -5.41 9.91
N ASP A 205 29.62 -6.22 10.22
CA ASP A 205 29.67 -7.70 10.24
C ASP A 205 28.64 -8.35 9.27
N TYR A 206 27.87 -7.57 8.48
CA TYR A 206 26.82 -8.11 7.60
C TYR A 206 27.14 -8.12 6.08
N ASP A 207 28.30 -7.60 5.67
CA ASP A 207 28.72 -7.54 4.25
C ASP A 207 29.26 -8.87 3.68
N ASP A 208 29.18 -9.98 4.44
CA ASP A 208 29.80 -11.28 4.09
C ASP A 208 28.78 -12.42 3.81
N LEU A 209 27.53 -12.11 3.47
CA LEU A 209 26.49 -13.10 3.08
C LEU A 209 25.93 -12.90 1.66
#